data_AF-A0A497G9A7-F1
#
_entry.id   AF-A0A497G9A7-F1
#
_cell.length_a   1.000
_cell.length_b   1.000
_cell.length_c   1.000
_cell.angle_alpha   90.00
_cell.angle_beta   90.00
_cell.angle_gamma   90.00
#
_symmetry.space_group_name_H-M   'P 1'
#
loop_
_entity.id
_entity.type
_entity.pdbx_description
1 polymer ?
#
loop_
_entity_poly.entity_id
_entity_poly.type
_entity_poly.pdbx_seq_one_letter_code
_entity_poly.pdbx_strand_id
1 'polypeptide(L)'
;MFATRLLYEGVSKLKLSASLGVILSVLSITVSFIGINSLNPIYLAFAVIFGFMILILELIAWALKIIGWGRICSTRIKKFYCWTRLALIIFPIIGMLVSFIGFLVIFLRQPLSIGVGNIPKREKSFETIGIIGGLIFSLGYLFEAIGLYDFSLIYRNSILRVGSIIYIISIAVSPISSLIEATTVKSLLNNSLHFISSFLVFLGLAKIQKAIIHGTQYPSQGGFP
;
A
#
# COMPACT_ATOMS: atom_id res chain seq x y z
N MET A 1 29.17 -4.29 12.36
CA MET A 1 29.23 -3.50 11.10
C MET A 1 28.32 -4.04 9.99
N PHE A 2 28.31 -5.34 9.70
CA PHE A 2 27.48 -5.88 8.60
C PHE A 2 25.96 -5.75 8.85
N ALA A 3 25.49 -6.12 10.06
CA ALA A 3 24.08 -6.03 10.42
C ALA A 3 23.54 -4.59 10.45
N THR A 4 24.33 -3.62 10.92
CA THR A 4 23.95 -2.20 10.93
C THR A 4 23.84 -1.62 9.52
N ARG A 5 24.73 -2.01 8.61
CA ARG A 5 24.65 -1.63 7.20
C ARG A 5 23.39 -2.19 6.52
N LEU A 6 23.09 -3.47 6.73
CA LEU A 6 21.87 -4.09 6.21
C LEU A 6 20.60 -3.44 6.76
N LEU A 7 20.58 -3.12 8.05
CA LEU A 7 19.47 -2.41 8.67
C LEU A 7 19.29 -1.02 8.05
N TYR A 8 20.37 -0.26 7.89
CA TYR A 8 20.35 1.06 7.26
C TYR A 8 19.84 0.98 5.81
N GLU A 9 20.35 0.04 5.02
CA GLU A 9 19.89 -0.20 3.65
C GLU A 9 18.39 -0.53 3.63
N GLY A 10 17.93 -1.40 4.53
CA GLY A 10 16.53 -1.77 4.65
C GLY A 10 15.62 -0.59 4.97
N VAL A 11 15.95 0.16 6.03
CA VAL A 11 15.21 1.37 6.44
C VAL A 11 15.21 2.42 5.33
N SER A 12 16.32 2.60 4.62
CA SER A 12 16.43 3.54 3.51
C SER A 12 15.45 3.19 2.37
N LYS A 13 15.31 1.91 2.02
CA LYS A 13 14.36 1.44 0.99
C LYS A 13 12.91 1.59 1.44
N LEU A 14 12.60 1.28 2.70
CA LEU A 14 11.26 1.50 3.26
C LEU A 14 10.90 3.00 3.29
N LYS A 15 11.85 3.86 3.65
CA LYS A 15 11.66 5.32 3.63
C LYS A 15 11.38 5.81 2.21
N LEU A 16 12.13 5.33 1.21
CA LEU A 16 11.90 5.69 -0.19
C LEU A 16 10.51 5.22 -0.66
N SER A 17 10.10 4.02 -0.29
CA SER A 17 8.74 3.54 -0.54
C SER A 17 7.67 4.44 0.09
N ALA A 18 7.85 4.83 1.35
CA ALA A 18 6.93 5.75 2.04
C ALA A 18 6.86 7.12 1.34
N SER A 19 7.99 7.65 0.85
CA SER A 19 8.00 8.89 0.07
C SER A 19 7.23 8.77 -1.26
N LEU A 20 7.34 7.63 -1.94
CA LEU A 20 6.52 7.35 -3.12
C LEU A 20 5.04 7.26 -2.76
N GLY A 21 4.69 6.67 -1.62
CA GLY A 21 3.31 6.63 -1.10
C GLY A 21 2.73 8.03 -0.87
N VAL A 22 3.54 8.97 -0.35
CA VAL A 22 3.14 10.39 -0.22
C VAL A 22 2.87 11.00 -1.59
N ILE A 23 3.78 10.82 -2.55
CA ILE A 23 3.63 11.35 -3.93
C ILE A 23 2.36 10.77 -4.58
N LEU A 24 2.17 9.45 -4.51
CA LEU A 24 0.99 8.75 -5.04
C LEU A 24 -0.31 9.27 -4.43
N SER A 25 -0.33 9.54 -3.12
CA SER A 25 -1.50 10.08 -2.43
C SER A 25 -1.82 11.50 -2.93
N VAL A 26 -0.81 12.35 -3.10
CA VAL A 26 -0.99 13.71 -3.66
C VAL A 26 -1.54 13.65 -5.08
N LEU A 27 -0.96 12.80 -5.95
CA LEU A 27 -1.44 12.60 -7.31
C LEU A 27 -2.90 12.12 -7.32
N SER A 28 -3.25 11.16 -6.46
CA SER A 28 -4.62 10.62 -6.36
C SER A 28 -5.64 11.66 -5.87
N ILE A 29 -5.24 12.53 -4.94
CA ILE A 29 -6.06 13.67 -4.49
C ILE A 29 -6.26 14.65 -5.66
N THR A 30 -5.20 15.01 -6.39
CA THR A 30 -5.33 15.94 -7.52
C THR A 30 -6.27 15.41 -8.61
N VAL A 31 -6.19 14.11 -8.94
CA VAL A 31 -7.13 13.48 -9.90
C VAL A 31 -8.57 13.52 -9.38
N SER A 32 -8.77 13.33 -8.07
CA SER A 32 -10.11 13.39 -7.46
C SER A 32 -10.76 14.78 -7.60
N PHE A 33 -9.97 15.86 -7.60
CA PHE A 33 -10.45 17.23 -7.82
C PHE A 33 -10.67 17.58 -9.29
N ILE A 34 -9.86 17.01 -10.20
CA ILE A 34 -9.93 17.34 -11.63
C ILE A 34 -11.20 16.78 -12.27
N GLY A 35 -11.79 15.71 -11.72
CA GLY A 35 -13.08 15.17 -12.14
C GLY A 35 -13.08 14.75 -13.62
N ILE A 36 -12.86 13.45 -13.90
CA ILE A 36 -12.88 12.92 -15.28
C ILE A 36 -14.34 12.82 -15.77
N ASN A 37 -15.05 13.94 -15.85
CA ASN A 37 -16.44 14.02 -16.33
C ASN A 37 -16.52 14.42 -17.80
N SER A 38 -15.39 14.38 -18.51
CA SER A 38 -15.31 14.81 -19.90
C SER A 38 -15.04 13.60 -20.79
N LEU A 39 -15.98 13.30 -21.69
CA LEU A 39 -15.86 12.35 -22.82
C LEU A 39 -14.87 12.83 -23.91
N ASN A 40 -14.12 13.92 -23.67
CA ASN A 40 -13.18 14.43 -24.65
C ASN A 40 -11.93 13.50 -24.70
N PRO A 41 -11.56 13.02 -25.90
CA PRO A 41 -10.49 12.04 -26.10
C PRO A 41 -9.13 12.50 -25.56
N ILE A 42 -8.88 13.81 -25.47
CA ILE A 42 -7.65 14.36 -24.88
C ILE A 42 -7.58 14.05 -23.38
N TYR A 43 -8.70 14.17 -22.65
CA TYR A 43 -8.75 13.84 -21.22
C TYR A 43 -8.67 12.33 -20.99
N LEU A 44 -9.21 11.52 -21.91
CA LEU A 44 -9.06 10.07 -21.87
C LEU A 44 -7.59 9.66 -22.04
N ALA A 45 -6.90 10.21 -23.04
CA ALA A 45 -5.48 9.96 -23.27
C ALA A 45 -4.63 10.40 -22.07
N PHE A 46 -4.94 11.58 -21.50
CA PHE A 46 -4.28 12.07 -20.29
C PHE A 46 -4.51 11.13 -19.09
N ALA A 47 -5.74 10.66 -18.88
CA ALA A 47 -6.07 9.72 -17.81
C ALA A 47 -5.34 8.39 -17.96
N VAL A 48 -5.19 7.87 -19.17
CA VAL A 48 -4.44 6.62 -19.44
C VAL A 48 -2.96 6.80 -19.14
N ILE A 49 -2.33 7.87 -19.64
CA ILE A 49 -0.90 8.15 -19.41
C ILE A 49 -0.63 8.34 -17.91
N PHE A 50 -1.49 9.11 -17.24
CA PHE A 50 -1.35 9.39 -15.82
C PHE A 50 -1.60 8.13 -14.97
N GLY A 51 -2.60 7.32 -15.32
CA GLY A 51 -2.85 6.03 -14.70
C GLY A 51 -1.68 5.06 -14.83
N PHE A 52 -1.04 5.03 -16.01
CA PHE A 52 0.16 4.21 -16.23
C PHE A 52 1.36 4.69 -15.39
N MET A 53 1.55 6.01 -15.27
CA MET A 53 2.56 6.60 -14.37
C MET A 53 2.34 6.21 -12.91
N ILE A 54 1.09 6.30 -12.42
CA ILE A 54 0.72 5.87 -11.06
C ILE A 54 1.05 4.40 -10.86
N LEU A 55 0.68 3.54 -11.82
CA LEU A 55 0.93 2.10 -11.75
C LEU A 55 2.42 1.78 -11.67
N ILE A 56 3.26 2.44 -12.47
CA ILE A 56 4.73 2.27 -12.42
C ILE A 56 5.26 2.67 -11.03
N LEU A 57 4.84 3.82 -10.51
CA LEU A 57 5.28 4.31 -9.21
C LEU A 57 4.87 3.36 -8.09
N GLU A 58 3.68 2.78 -8.17
CA GLU A 58 3.17 1.80 -7.20
C GLU A 58 3.96 0.49 -7.24
N LEU A 59 4.29 -0.01 -8.45
CA LEU A 59 5.17 -1.18 -8.60
C LEU A 59 6.57 -0.94 -8.04
N ILE A 60 7.15 0.24 -8.29
CA ILE A 60 8.45 0.62 -7.73
C ILE A 60 8.35 0.69 -6.19
N ALA A 61 7.31 1.32 -5.66
CA ALA A 61 7.09 1.42 -4.22
C ALA A 61 6.94 0.04 -3.57
N TRP A 62 6.22 -0.88 -4.20
CA TRP A 62 6.05 -2.26 -3.76
C TRP A 62 7.37 -3.05 -3.78
N ALA A 63 8.14 -2.96 -4.87
CA ALA A 63 9.45 -3.59 -4.97
C ALA A 63 10.41 -3.08 -3.86
N LEU A 64 10.40 -1.78 -3.58
CA LEU A 64 11.18 -1.19 -2.50
C LEU A 64 10.80 -1.72 -1.11
N LYS A 65 9.50 -2.00 -0.86
CA LYS A 65 9.05 -2.63 0.39
C LYS A 65 9.64 -4.02 0.54
N ILE A 66 9.54 -4.85 -0.50
CA ILE A 66 10.07 -6.22 -0.49
C ILE A 66 11.58 -6.22 -0.23
N ILE A 67 12.33 -5.34 -0.92
CA ILE A 67 13.77 -5.22 -0.73
C ILE A 67 14.10 -4.71 0.68
N GLY A 68 13.37 -3.69 1.16
CA GLY A 68 13.55 -3.11 2.48
C GLY A 68 13.39 -4.13 3.60
N TRP A 69 12.25 -4.83 3.62
CA TRP A 69 11.98 -5.90 4.58
C TRP A 69 12.92 -7.09 4.41
N GLY A 70 13.37 -7.39 3.19
CA GLY A 70 14.38 -8.43 2.94
C GLY A 70 15.72 -8.13 3.60
N ARG A 71 16.21 -6.89 3.49
CA ARG A 71 17.44 -6.45 4.15
C ARG A 71 17.31 -6.49 5.68
N ILE A 72 16.17 -6.06 6.22
CA ILE A 72 15.89 -6.11 7.67
C ILE A 72 15.80 -7.56 8.16
N CYS A 73 15.13 -8.46 7.44
CA CYS A 73 15.07 -9.88 7.74
C CYS A 73 16.47 -10.50 7.90
N SER A 74 17.43 -10.13 7.05
CA SER A 74 18.81 -10.63 7.12
C SER A 74 19.60 -10.16 8.35
N THR A 75 19.12 -9.15 9.09
CA THR A 75 19.81 -8.62 10.29
C THR A 75 19.61 -9.48 11.55
N ARG A 76 18.85 -10.58 11.48
CA ARG A 76 18.52 -11.50 12.60
C ARG A 76 17.82 -10.85 13.81
N ILE A 77 17.27 -9.63 13.68
CA ILE A 77 16.59 -8.95 14.79
C ILE A 77 15.34 -9.72 15.23
N LYS A 78 14.45 -10.06 14.30
CA LYS A 78 13.28 -10.90 14.54
C LYS A 78 12.92 -11.69 13.28
N LYS A 79 12.50 -12.95 13.46
CA LYS A 79 11.97 -13.80 12.37
C LYS A 79 10.70 -13.22 11.73
N PHE A 80 9.92 -12.45 12.49
CA PHE A 80 8.70 -11.80 12.02
C PHE A 80 8.91 -10.96 10.74
N TYR A 81 10.04 -10.26 10.60
CA TYR A 81 10.31 -9.43 9.42
C TYR A 81 10.51 -10.23 8.13
N CYS A 82 10.94 -11.48 8.23
CA CYS A 82 11.00 -12.39 7.09
C CYS A 82 9.59 -12.81 6.66
N TRP A 83 8.69 -13.03 7.62
CA TRP A 83 7.27 -13.26 7.35
C TRP A 83 6.59 -12.04 6.73
N THR A 84 6.90 -10.83 7.21
CA THR A 84 6.42 -9.57 6.60
C THR A 84 6.80 -9.46 5.13
N ARG A 85 8.06 -9.77 4.78
CA ARG A 85 8.49 -9.81 3.37
C ARG A 85 7.70 -10.84 2.57
N LEU A 86 7.53 -12.04 3.09
CA LEU A 86 6.84 -13.12 2.39
C LEU A 86 5.36 -12.78 2.17
N ALA A 87 4.71 -12.20 3.19
CA ALA A 87 3.35 -11.69 3.10
C ALA A 87 3.20 -10.62 2.00
N LEU A 88 4.15 -9.67 1.92
CA LEU A 88 4.17 -8.64 0.87
C LEU A 88 4.38 -9.19 -0.55
N ILE A 89 4.89 -10.40 -0.71
CA ILE A 89 5.00 -11.05 -2.02
C ILE A 89 3.74 -11.85 -2.31
N ILE A 90 3.38 -12.76 -1.41
CA ILE A 90 2.35 -13.78 -1.67
C ILE A 90 0.95 -13.15 -1.72
N PHE A 91 0.57 -12.36 -0.71
CA PHE A 91 -0.80 -11.84 -0.62
C PHE A 91 -1.16 -10.91 -1.79
N PRO A 92 -0.30 -9.95 -2.20
CA PRO A 92 -0.61 -9.13 -3.37
C PRO A 92 -0.75 -9.94 -4.66
N ILE A 93 0.11 -10.94 -4.90
CA ILE A 93 0.04 -11.78 -6.10
C ILE A 93 -1.26 -12.60 -6.12
N ILE A 94 -1.59 -13.28 -5.01
CA ILE A 94 -2.83 -14.05 -4.91
C ILE A 94 -4.04 -13.12 -5.05
N GLY A 95 -4.05 -11.97 -4.37
CA GLY A 95 -5.14 -11.00 -4.44
C GLY A 95 -5.36 -10.46 -5.85
N MET A 96 -4.28 -10.15 -6.59
CA MET A 96 -4.34 -9.73 -7.99
C MET A 96 -4.88 -10.85 -8.89
N LEU A 97 -4.45 -12.09 -8.72
CA LEU A 97 -4.95 -13.24 -9.50
C LEU A 97 -6.46 -13.47 -9.26
N VAL A 98 -6.91 -13.45 -8.01
CA VAL A 98 -8.33 -13.61 -7.66
C VAL A 98 -9.16 -12.46 -8.25
N SER A 99 -8.68 -11.23 -8.13
CA SER A 99 -9.35 -10.05 -8.70
C SER A 99 -9.41 -10.12 -10.23
N PHE A 100 -8.33 -10.57 -10.87
CA PHE A 100 -8.27 -10.74 -12.32
C PHE A 100 -9.24 -11.81 -12.82
N ILE A 101 -9.38 -12.94 -12.13
CA ILE A 101 -10.38 -13.96 -12.46
C ILE A 101 -11.80 -13.36 -12.37
N GLY A 102 -12.10 -12.60 -11.31
CA GLY A 102 -13.38 -11.91 -11.17
C GLY A 102 -13.66 -10.96 -12.34
N PHE A 103 -12.67 -10.13 -12.72
CA PHE A 103 -12.77 -9.23 -13.86
C PHE A 103 -12.95 -9.97 -15.19
N LEU A 104 -12.16 -11.01 -15.43
CA LEU A 104 -12.16 -11.76 -16.68
C LEU A 104 -13.50 -12.47 -16.90
N VAL A 105 -14.14 -12.99 -15.84
CA VAL A 105 -15.48 -13.58 -15.97
C VAL A 105 -16.55 -12.51 -16.25
N ILE A 106 -16.46 -11.32 -15.65
CA ILE A 106 -17.35 -10.19 -15.98
C ILE A 106 -17.17 -9.78 -17.45
N PHE A 107 -15.93 -9.64 -17.90
CA PHE A 107 -15.59 -9.22 -19.25
C PHE A 107 -16.06 -10.24 -20.31
N LEU A 108 -15.86 -11.53 -20.07
CA LEU A 108 -16.30 -12.60 -20.97
C LEU A 108 -17.84 -12.79 -20.99
N ARG A 109 -18.54 -12.42 -19.90
CA ARG A 109 -20.01 -12.47 -19.82
C ARG A 109 -20.71 -11.22 -20.30
N GLN A 110 -19.99 -10.11 -20.50
CA GLN A 110 -20.55 -8.95 -21.19
C GLN A 110 -20.72 -9.32 -22.67
N PRO A 111 -21.96 -9.47 -23.18
CA PRO A 111 -22.12 -9.61 -24.61
C PRO A 111 -21.52 -8.37 -25.28
N LEU A 112 -20.78 -8.54 -26.38
CA LEU A 112 -20.39 -7.47 -27.30
C LEU A 112 -21.63 -6.85 -28.01
N SER A 113 -22.72 -6.62 -27.27
CA SER A 113 -23.88 -5.89 -27.75
C SER A 113 -23.58 -4.40 -27.63
N ILE A 114 -22.85 -3.91 -28.63
CA ILE A 114 -22.92 -2.51 -29.06
C ILE A 114 -24.35 -2.33 -29.59
N GLY A 115 -25.29 -2.08 -28.70
CA GLY A 115 -26.72 -2.10 -29.01
C GLY A 115 -27.57 -1.68 -27.83
N VAL A 116 -27.65 -0.36 -27.62
CA VAL A 116 -28.74 0.38 -26.96
C VAL A 116 -29.41 -0.30 -25.75
N GLY A 117 -29.07 0.19 -24.55
CA GLY A 117 -30.08 0.46 -23.51
C GLY A 117 -30.19 -0.50 -22.33
N ASN A 118 -29.62 -1.71 -22.37
CA ASN A 118 -29.66 -2.61 -21.21
C ASN A 118 -28.27 -2.82 -20.62
N ILE A 119 -27.92 -2.01 -19.62
CA ILE A 119 -26.78 -2.26 -18.74
C ILE A 119 -27.08 -3.59 -18.03
N PRO A 120 -26.32 -4.68 -18.28
CA PRO A 120 -26.57 -5.94 -17.61
C PRO A 120 -26.46 -5.71 -16.10
N LYS A 121 -27.50 -6.11 -15.35
CA LYS A 121 -27.49 -6.08 -13.88
C LYS A 121 -26.21 -6.74 -13.38
N ARG A 122 -25.38 -5.96 -12.70
CA ARG A 122 -24.11 -6.40 -12.11
C ARG A 122 -24.37 -7.68 -11.29
N GLU A 123 -23.86 -8.83 -11.75
CA GLU A 123 -24.02 -10.09 -11.01
C GLU A 123 -23.25 -9.98 -9.69
N LYS A 124 -23.98 -9.89 -8.57
CA LYS A 124 -23.44 -9.72 -7.21
C LYS A 124 -22.34 -10.73 -6.84
N SER A 125 -22.37 -11.92 -7.44
CA SER A 125 -21.38 -12.98 -7.19
C SER A 125 -19.97 -12.58 -7.67
N PHE A 126 -19.85 -11.89 -8.80
CA PHE A 126 -18.53 -11.53 -9.36
C PHE A 126 -17.93 -10.30 -8.70
N GLU A 127 -18.78 -9.38 -8.26
CA GLU A 127 -18.38 -8.27 -7.38
C GLU A 127 -17.82 -8.78 -6.05
N THR A 128 -18.43 -9.84 -5.49
CA THR A 128 -17.94 -10.50 -4.27
C THR A 128 -16.55 -11.12 -4.45
N ILE A 129 -16.28 -11.76 -5.60
CA ILE A 129 -14.94 -12.31 -5.92
C ILE A 129 -13.89 -11.21 -5.99
N GLY A 130 -14.21 -10.06 -6.62
CA GLY A 130 -13.35 -8.89 -6.66
C GLY A 130 -13.05 -8.33 -5.26
N ILE A 131 -14.05 -8.25 -4.39
CA ILE A 131 -13.89 -7.80 -2.99
C ILE A 131 -12.98 -8.76 -2.21
N ILE A 132 -13.16 -10.07 -2.36
CA ILE A 132 -12.29 -11.08 -1.74
C ILE A 132 -10.84 -10.92 -2.23
N GLY A 133 -10.63 -10.71 -3.52
CA GLY A 133 -9.31 -10.44 -4.08
C GLY A 133 -8.65 -9.19 -3.47
N GLY A 134 -9.42 -8.10 -3.32
CA GLY A 134 -8.98 -6.87 -2.65
C GLY A 134 -8.66 -7.07 -1.16
N LEU A 135 -9.46 -7.87 -0.45
CA LEU A 135 -9.19 -8.23 0.95
C LEU A 135 -7.88 -9.02 1.08
N ILE A 136 -7.68 -10.04 0.24
CA ILE A 136 -6.44 -10.82 0.21
C ILE A 136 -5.24 -9.92 -0.08
N PHE A 137 -5.35 -9.03 -1.08
CA PHE A 137 -4.30 -8.06 -1.39
C PHE A 137 -3.96 -7.18 -0.19
N SER A 138 -4.97 -6.67 0.53
CA SER A 138 -4.81 -5.80 1.68
C SER A 138 -4.10 -6.46 2.87
N LEU A 139 -4.23 -7.78 3.04
CA LEU A 139 -3.56 -8.52 4.11
C LEU A 139 -2.03 -8.42 4.04
N GLY A 140 -1.45 -8.40 2.84
CA GLY A 140 0.00 -8.22 2.68
C GLY A 140 0.49 -6.89 3.28
N TYR A 141 -0.27 -5.82 3.06
CA TYR A 141 0.01 -4.50 3.62
C TYR A 141 -0.30 -4.40 5.11
N LEU A 142 -1.25 -5.20 5.61
CA LEU A 142 -1.51 -5.29 7.05
C LEU A 142 -0.29 -5.85 7.81
N PHE A 143 0.34 -6.90 7.27
CA PHE A 143 1.60 -7.43 7.83
C PHE A 143 2.72 -6.39 7.83
N GLU A 144 2.83 -5.59 6.77
CA GLU A 144 3.77 -4.46 6.72
C GLU A 144 3.46 -3.43 7.82
N ALA A 145 2.20 -3.03 7.96
CA ALA A 145 1.81 -2.02 8.93
C ALA A 145 2.05 -2.48 10.38
N ILE A 146 1.78 -3.76 10.67
CA ILE A 146 2.13 -4.39 11.96
C ILE A 146 3.66 -4.45 12.13
N GLY A 147 4.39 -4.76 11.06
CA GLY A 147 5.87 -4.70 11.02
C GLY A 147 6.41 -3.33 11.40
N LEU A 148 5.87 -2.26 10.81
CA LEU A 148 6.25 -0.88 11.11
C LEU A 148 5.89 -0.51 12.55
N TYR A 149 4.76 -0.99 13.05
CA TYR A 149 4.36 -0.80 14.44
C TYR A 149 5.34 -1.48 15.41
N ASP A 150 5.69 -2.74 15.20
CA ASP A 150 6.71 -3.44 16.01
C ASP A 150 8.06 -2.71 15.95
N PHE A 151 8.46 -2.27 14.75
CA PHE A 151 9.69 -1.49 14.55
C PHE A 151 9.65 -0.17 15.35
N SER A 152 8.48 0.48 15.42
CA SER A 152 8.28 1.69 16.22
C SER A 152 8.45 1.46 17.73
N LEU A 153 8.10 0.27 18.22
CA LEU A 153 8.28 -0.11 19.63
C LEU A 153 9.76 -0.34 19.94
N ILE A 154 10.46 -1.07 19.07
CA ILE A 154 11.89 -1.37 19.23
C ILE A 154 12.73 -0.08 19.28
N TYR A 155 12.48 0.85 18.36
CA TYR A 155 13.22 2.11 18.28
C TYR A 155 12.59 3.26 19.08
N ARG A 156 11.54 2.97 19.88
CA ARG A 156 10.80 3.95 20.70
C ARG A 156 10.43 5.23 19.94
N ASN A 157 9.98 5.09 18.70
CA ASN A 157 9.64 6.22 17.84
C ASN A 157 8.12 6.44 17.80
N SER A 158 7.65 7.50 18.48
CA SER A 158 6.23 7.86 18.56
C SER A 158 5.62 8.23 17.20
N ILE A 159 6.38 8.92 16.33
CA ILE A 159 5.90 9.33 15.00
C ILE A 159 5.63 8.10 14.14
N LEU A 160 6.57 7.14 14.11
CA LEU A 160 6.38 5.89 13.39
C LEU A 160 5.22 5.07 13.98
N ARG A 161 5.04 5.09 15.29
CA ARG A 161 3.94 4.39 15.97
C ARG A 161 2.58 4.91 15.52
N VAL A 162 2.38 6.22 15.59
CA VAL A 162 1.12 6.87 15.15
C VAL A 162 0.90 6.64 13.65
N GLY A 163 1.94 6.84 12.83
CA GLY A 163 1.85 6.56 11.39
C GLY A 163 1.43 5.12 11.09
N SER A 164 1.99 4.14 11.80
CA SER A 164 1.65 2.72 11.63
C SER A 164 0.21 2.41 12.06
N ILE A 165 -0.28 3.00 13.16
CA ILE A 165 -1.68 2.84 13.60
C ILE A 165 -2.63 3.40 12.54
N ILE A 166 -2.37 4.61 12.03
CA ILE A 166 -3.18 5.20 10.97
C ILE A 166 -3.08 4.35 9.70
N TYR A 167 -1.92 3.75 9.41
CA TYR A 167 -1.78 2.83 8.28
C TYR A 167 -2.68 1.59 8.42
N ILE A 168 -2.68 0.95 9.59
CA ILE A 168 -3.55 -0.19 9.89
C ILE A 168 -5.03 0.19 9.70
N ILE A 169 -5.44 1.34 10.23
CA ILE A 169 -6.81 1.85 10.09
C ILE A 169 -7.14 2.07 8.61
N SER A 170 -6.25 2.72 7.85
CA SER A 170 -6.44 2.98 6.41
C SER A 170 -6.63 1.69 5.62
N ILE A 171 -5.83 0.64 5.92
CA ILE A 171 -5.93 -0.67 5.28
C ILE A 171 -7.26 -1.35 5.65
N ALA A 172 -7.68 -1.28 6.91
CA ALA A 172 -8.93 -1.89 7.39
C ALA A 172 -10.18 -1.22 6.81
N VAL A 173 -10.14 0.11 6.64
CA VAL A 173 -11.27 0.90 6.10
C VAL A 173 -11.41 0.73 4.58
N SER A 174 -10.31 0.56 3.85
CA SER A 174 -10.30 0.49 2.38
C SER A 174 -11.26 -0.56 1.78
N PRO A 175 -11.25 -1.85 2.19
CA PRO A 175 -12.17 -2.86 1.65
C PRO A 175 -13.61 -2.71 2.14
N ILE A 176 -13.84 -2.08 3.29
CA ILE A 176 -15.20 -1.76 3.76
C ILE A 176 -15.77 -0.64 2.90
N SER A 177 -14.91 0.32 2.54
CA SER A 177 -15.32 1.44 1.72
C SER A 177 -15.82 0.97 0.35
N SER A 178 -15.27 -0.10 -0.25
CA SER A 178 -15.72 -0.60 -1.56
C SER A 178 -17.15 -1.14 -1.58
N LEU A 179 -17.76 -1.42 -0.42
CA LEU A 179 -19.16 -1.84 -0.28
C LEU A 179 -20.16 -0.66 -0.33
N ILE A 180 -19.66 0.57 -0.22
CA ILE A 180 -20.44 1.81 -0.24
C ILE A 180 -20.24 2.46 -1.61
N GLU A 181 -21.26 3.11 -2.18
CA GLU A 181 -21.12 3.84 -3.44
C GLU A 181 -19.93 4.82 -3.41
N ALA A 182 -19.22 4.94 -4.52
CA ALA A 182 -18.05 5.78 -4.63
C ALA A 182 -18.47 7.26 -4.71
N THR A 183 -18.49 7.93 -3.56
CA THR A 183 -18.64 9.39 -3.50
C THR A 183 -17.26 10.07 -3.53
N THR A 184 -17.22 11.30 -4.04
CA THR A 184 -16.02 12.16 -4.02
C THR A 184 -15.48 12.39 -2.62
N VAL A 185 -16.37 12.49 -1.62
CA VAL A 185 -16.00 12.62 -0.20
C VAL A 185 -15.28 11.37 0.31
N LYS A 186 -15.73 10.18 -0.10
CA LYS A 186 -15.12 8.91 0.31
C LYS A 186 -13.72 8.74 -0.28
N SER A 187 -13.54 9.04 -1.57
CA SER A 187 -12.21 8.96 -2.19
C SER A 187 -11.23 9.96 -1.56
N LEU A 188 -11.68 11.19 -1.28
CA LEU A 188 -10.88 12.21 -0.62
C LEU A 188 -10.45 11.79 0.79
N LEU A 189 -11.38 11.23 1.58
CA LEU A 189 -11.10 10.73 2.93
C LEU A 189 -10.06 9.61 2.91
N ASN A 190 -10.24 8.61 2.03
CA ASN A 190 -9.31 7.48 1.94
C ASN A 190 -7.91 7.95 1.50
N ASN A 191 -7.84 8.79 0.47
CA ASN A 191 -6.56 9.31 -0.03
C ASN A 191 -5.85 10.20 1.00
N SER A 192 -6.62 10.93 1.82
CA SER A 192 -6.09 11.77 2.90
C SER A 192 -5.55 10.94 4.06
N LEU A 193 -6.24 9.86 4.46
CA LEU A 193 -5.73 8.92 5.46
C LEU A 193 -4.44 8.24 4.99
N HIS A 194 -4.40 7.81 3.72
CA HIS A 194 -3.21 7.25 3.10
C HIS A 194 -2.05 8.25 3.05
N PHE A 195 -2.32 9.52 2.74
CA PHE A 195 -1.33 10.60 2.76
C PHE A 195 -0.75 10.79 4.17
N ILE A 196 -1.60 11.00 5.17
CA ILE A 196 -1.19 11.24 6.56
C ILE A 196 -0.36 10.07 7.08
N SER A 197 -0.83 8.85 6.86
CA SER A 197 -0.12 7.62 7.23
C SER A 197 1.28 7.57 6.60
N SER A 198 1.36 7.68 5.27
CA SER A 198 2.61 7.55 4.52
C SER A 198 3.62 8.63 4.91
N PHE A 199 3.13 9.85 5.17
CA PHE A 199 3.96 10.97 5.61
C PHE A 199 4.55 10.73 7.01
N LEU A 200 3.74 10.27 7.96
CA LEU A 200 4.22 9.94 9.31
C LEU A 200 5.18 8.75 9.31
N VAL A 201 4.89 7.71 8.51
CA VAL A 201 5.81 6.58 8.32
C VAL A 201 7.14 7.05 7.73
N PHE A 202 7.11 7.92 6.72
CA PHE A 202 8.31 8.53 6.14
C PHE A 202 9.15 9.28 7.17
N LEU A 203 8.52 10.18 7.95
CA LEU A 203 9.20 10.94 9.01
C LEU A 203 9.77 10.03 10.10
N GLY A 204 8.99 9.03 10.50
CA GLY A 204 9.39 8.02 11.50
C GLY A 204 10.63 7.25 11.06
N LEU A 205 10.63 6.73 9.82
CA LEU A 205 11.76 6.01 9.24
C LEU A 205 12.97 6.91 9.02
N ALA A 206 12.77 8.17 8.61
CA ALA A 206 13.87 9.13 8.47
C ALA A 206 14.56 9.40 9.81
N LYS A 207 13.79 9.51 10.91
CA LYS A 207 14.33 9.68 12.26
C LYS A 207 15.11 8.44 12.72
N ILE A 208 14.59 7.24 12.48
CA ILE A 208 15.30 5.99 12.81
C ILE A 208 16.58 5.85 11.99
N GLN A 209 16.54 6.18 10.69
CA GLN A 209 17.71 6.15 9.82
C GLN A 209 18.84 7.04 10.34
N LYS A 210 18.53 8.27 10.78
CA LYS A 210 19.51 9.17 11.41
C LYS A 210 20.08 8.57 12.70
N ALA A 211 19.23 7.99 13.55
CA ALA A 211 19.68 7.35 14.80
C ALA A 211 20.61 6.16 14.56
N ILE A 212 20.41 5.39 13.50
CA ILE A 212 21.28 4.28 13.09
C ILE A 212 22.66 4.80 12.66
N ILE A 213 22.71 5.91 11.89
CA ILE A 213 23.98 6.52 11.46
C ILE A 213 24.79 7.03 12.66
N HIS A 214 24.12 7.71 13.60
CA HIS A 214 24.78 8.30 14.76
C HIS A 214 25.00 7.32 15.92
N GLY A 215 24.56 6.06 15.80
CA GLY A 215 24.72 5.03 16.82
C GLY A 215 23.95 5.29 18.12
N THR A 216 23.00 6.24 18.12
CA THR A 216 22.36 6.76 19.34
C THR A 216 21.21 5.90 19.85
N GLN A 217 20.72 4.94 19.06
CA GLN A 217 19.68 4.00 19.46
C GLN A 217 19.94 2.62 18.84
N TYR A 218 20.58 1.75 19.61
CA TYR A 218 20.54 0.31 19.35
C TYR A 218 19.30 -0.28 20.02
N PRO A 219 18.65 -1.30 19.41
CA PRO A 219 17.77 -2.16 20.18
C PRO A 219 18.59 -2.69 21.36
N SER A 220 18.08 -2.54 22.58
CA SER A 220 18.69 -3.13 23.76
C SER A 220 18.90 -4.62 23.48
N GLN A 221 20.15 -5.05 23.28
CA GLN A 221 20.47 -6.46 23.37
C GLN A 221 20.29 -6.84 24.83
N GLY A 222 19.24 -7.62 25.12
CA GLY A 222 19.06 -8.22 26.44
C GLY A 222 17.65 -8.03 27.00
N GLY A 223 16.96 -9.15 27.21
CA GLY A 223 15.77 -9.26 28.05
C GLY A 223 14.49 -9.62 27.30
N PHE A 224 14.43 -10.82 26.75
CA PHE A 224 13.17 -11.58 26.84
C PHE A 224 13.41 -12.72 27.85
N PRO A 225 12.47 -12.99 28.76
CA PRO A 225 12.51 -14.18 29.62
C PRO A 225 12.47 -15.47 28.79
#